data_AF-A0A921SYF9-F1
#
_entry.id   AF-A0A921SYF9-F1
#
_cell.length_a   1.000
_cell.length_b   1.000
_cell.length_c   1.000
_cell.angle_alpha   90.00
_cell.angle_beta   90.00
_cell.angle_gamma   90.00
#
_symmetry.space_group_name_H-M   'P 1'
#
loop_
_entity.id
_entity.type
_entity.pdbx_description
1 polymer ?
#
loop_
_entity_poly.entity_id
_entity_poly.type
_entity_poly.pdbx_seq_one_letter_code
_entity_poly.pdbx_strand_id
1 'polypeptide(L)'
;MASRKVCTACGEEKAPNTGFYLSRSKLYKFNDGRMPICKECLSKLFKELQAKYSDEVKALYHLCMLFDIYFDKDLVTKSSNMENFSDEDNLLKSYMKNV
;
A
#
# COMPACT_ATOMS: atom_id res chain seq x y z
N MET A 1 1.13 -26.34 -8.24
CA MET A 1 2.17 -25.50 -7.61
C MET A 1 1.51 -24.22 -7.10
N ALA A 2 1.81 -23.78 -5.89
CA ALA A 2 1.34 -22.48 -5.42
C ALA A 2 2.07 -21.39 -6.21
N SER A 3 1.33 -20.47 -6.86
CA SER A 3 1.95 -19.33 -7.54
C SER A 3 2.74 -18.49 -6.52
N ARG A 4 3.96 -18.09 -6.89
CA ARG A 4 4.85 -17.23 -6.11
C ARG A 4 5.11 -15.96 -6.93
N LYS A 5 5.22 -14.83 -6.24
CA LYS A 5 5.52 -13.52 -6.84
C LYS A 5 6.70 -12.88 -6.12
N VAL A 6 7.66 -12.39 -6.90
CA VAL A 6 8.83 -11.67 -6.40
C VAL A 6 8.47 -10.20 -6.18
N CYS A 7 8.79 -9.67 -5.00
CA CYS A 7 8.68 -8.25 -4.71
C CYS A 7 9.78 -7.46 -5.43
N THR A 8 9.43 -6.40 -6.16
CA THR A 8 10.43 -5.59 -6.87
C THR A 8 11.26 -4.69 -5.94
N ALA A 9 10.88 -4.54 -4.68
CA ALA A 9 11.62 -3.73 -3.70
C ALA A 9 12.62 -4.55 -2.85
N CYS A 10 12.23 -5.76 -2.38
CA CYS A 10 13.09 -6.59 -1.53
C CYS A 10 13.63 -7.85 -2.21
N GLY A 11 13.11 -8.24 -3.38
CA GLY A 11 13.52 -9.46 -4.08
C GLY A 11 12.99 -10.78 -3.49
N GLU A 12 12.24 -10.74 -2.37
CA GLU A 12 11.68 -11.95 -1.77
C GLU A 12 10.47 -12.50 -2.55
N GLU A 13 10.36 -13.82 -2.61
CA GLU A 13 9.17 -14.52 -3.08
C GLU A 13 8.09 -14.56 -1.99
N LYS A 14 6.89 -14.11 -2.31
CA LYS A 14 5.72 -14.21 -1.42
C LYS A 14 4.52 -14.80 -2.16
N ALA A 15 3.56 -15.31 -1.39
CA ALA A 15 2.29 -15.73 -1.95
C ALA A 15 1.53 -14.49 -2.48
N PRO A 16 1.09 -14.45 -3.75
CA PRO A 16 0.48 -13.25 -4.35
C PRO A 16 -0.72 -12.72 -3.56
N ASN A 17 -1.56 -13.63 -3.04
CA ASN A 17 -2.82 -13.26 -2.41
C ASN A 17 -2.67 -12.61 -1.04
N THR A 18 -1.65 -13.01 -0.28
CA THR A 18 -1.42 -12.55 1.09
C THR A 18 -0.32 -11.50 1.16
N GLY A 19 0.73 -11.63 0.34
CA GLY A 19 1.91 -10.77 0.36
C GLY A 19 1.79 -9.46 -0.42
N PHE A 20 0.79 -9.31 -1.29
CA PHE A 20 0.64 -8.14 -2.16
C PHE A 20 -0.79 -7.62 -2.14
N TYR A 21 -0.97 -6.29 -2.18
CA TYR A 21 -2.29 -5.70 -2.40
C TYR A 21 -2.78 -5.95 -3.83
N LEU A 22 -4.09 -6.06 -4.00
CA LEU A 22 -4.72 -5.96 -5.30
C LEU A 22 -4.50 -4.54 -5.83
N SER A 23 -4.24 -4.41 -7.12
CA SER A 23 -4.19 -3.11 -7.78
C SER A 23 -5.36 -2.92 -8.70
N ARG A 24 -5.93 -1.71 -8.68
CA ARG A 24 -6.93 -1.25 -9.65
C ARG A 24 -6.29 -0.54 -10.85
N SER A 25 -4.97 -0.38 -10.86
CA SER A 25 -4.23 0.21 -11.97
C SER A 25 -4.27 -0.71 -13.19
N LYS A 26 -4.53 -0.13 -14.37
CA LYS A 26 -4.40 -0.84 -15.64
C LYS A 26 -2.95 -1.21 -15.97
N LEU A 27 -1.97 -0.51 -15.38
CA LEU A 27 -0.55 -0.75 -15.57
C LEU A 27 -0.12 -2.11 -15.02
N TYR A 28 -0.81 -2.61 -14.00
CA TYR A 28 -0.48 -3.88 -13.33
C TYR A 28 -1.39 -5.04 -13.73
N LYS A 29 -2.15 -4.92 -14.84
CA LYS A 29 -3.03 -5.98 -15.36
C LYS A 29 -2.29 -7.32 -15.55
N PHE A 30 -1.07 -7.26 -16.09
CA PHE A 30 -0.23 -8.45 -16.32
C PHE A 30 0.74 -8.76 -15.17
N ASN A 31 0.62 -8.03 -14.06
CA ASN A 31 1.31 -8.32 -12.81
C ASN A 31 0.37 -9.08 -11.86
N ASP A 32 -0.41 -10.02 -12.38
CA ASP A 32 -1.48 -10.76 -11.68
C ASP A 32 -2.59 -9.87 -11.09
N GLY A 33 -2.75 -8.63 -11.59
CA GLY A 33 -3.63 -7.63 -10.98
C GLY A 33 -3.19 -7.20 -9.57
N ARG A 34 -1.91 -7.40 -9.22
CA ARG A 34 -1.32 -7.10 -7.91
C ARG A 34 -0.31 -5.97 -8.03
N MET A 35 -0.06 -5.27 -6.93
CA MET A 35 1.07 -4.33 -6.86
C MET A 35 2.41 -5.05 -7.08
N PRO A 36 3.44 -4.35 -7.62
CA PRO A 36 4.77 -4.92 -7.84
C PRO A 36 5.58 -5.09 -6.54
N ILE A 37 5.19 -4.40 -5.46
CA ILE A 37 5.86 -4.49 -4.16
C ILE A 37 4.97 -5.14 -3.10
N CYS A 38 5.59 -5.86 -2.16
CA CYS A 38 4.89 -6.52 -1.08
C CYS A 38 4.36 -5.52 -0.04
N LYS A 39 3.42 -5.98 0.78
CA LYS A 39 2.79 -5.18 1.83
C LYS A 39 3.81 -4.64 2.84
N GLU A 40 4.82 -5.44 3.18
CA GLU A 40 5.86 -5.04 4.15
C GLU A 40 6.73 -3.90 3.59
N CYS A 41 7.13 -3.99 2.32
CA CYS A 41 7.88 -2.91 1.66
C CYS A 41 7.04 -1.65 1.49
N LEU A 42 5.74 -1.78 1.17
CA LEU A 42 4.84 -0.63 1.06
C LEU A 42 4.66 0.08 2.41
N SER A 43 4.48 -0.69 3.50
CA SER A 43 4.40 -0.17 4.87
C SER A 43 5.69 0.54 5.29
N LYS A 44 6.86 -0.07 5.03
CA LYS A 44 8.15 0.56 5.31
C LYS A 44 8.31 1.91 4.58
N LEU A 45 8.01 1.94 3.28
CA LEU A 45 8.07 3.17 2.49
C LEU A 45 7.08 4.23 3.01
N PHE A 46 5.88 3.83 3.41
CA PHE A 46 4.92 4.75 4.02
C PHE A 46 5.47 5.38 5.30
N LYS A 47 6.09 4.59 6.19
CA LYS A 47 6.72 5.10 7.42
C LYS A 47 7.89 6.06 7.15
N GLU A 48 8.71 5.76 6.15
CA GLU A 48 9.79 6.66 5.70
C GLU A 48 9.23 8.00 5.20
N LEU A 49 8.13 7.97 4.44
CA LEU A 49 7.44 9.17 3.97
C LEU A 49 6.75 9.94 5.11
N GLN A 50 6.13 9.24 6.06
CA GLN A 50 5.56 9.83 7.27
C GLN A 50 6.64 10.58 8.06
N ALA A 51 7.79 9.94 8.31
CA ALA A 51 8.91 10.57 9.00
C ALA A 51 9.44 11.79 8.23
N LYS A 52 9.53 11.69 6.90
CA LYS A 52 10.00 12.79 6.02
C LYS A 52 9.08 14.00 6.02
N TYR A 53 7.76 13.80 6.05
CA TYR A 53 6.79 14.88 5.94
C TYR A 53 6.25 15.37 7.28
N SER A 54 6.38 14.57 8.34
CA SER A 54 5.65 14.76 9.60
C SER A 54 4.14 14.93 9.38
N ASP A 55 3.62 14.27 8.34
CA ASP A 55 2.23 14.34 7.88
C ASP A 55 1.90 13.04 7.14
N GLU A 56 1.00 12.24 7.73
CA GLU A 56 0.63 10.93 7.20
C GLU A 56 -0.25 11.00 5.95
N VAL A 57 -1.05 12.05 5.80
CA VAL A 57 -1.91 12.25 4.62
C VAL A 57 -1.05 12.62 3.43
N LYS A 58 -0.05 13.48 3.63
CA LYS A 58 0.95 13.81 2.61
C LYS A 58 1.81 12.61 2.24
N ALA A 59 2.19 11.78 3.21
CA ALA A 59 2.88 10.52 2.97
C ALA A 59 2.04 9.57 2.11
N LEU A 60 0.75 9.41 2.42
CA LEU A 60 -0.17 8.57 1.66
C LEU A 60 -0.39 9.11 0.25
N TYR A 61 -0.53 10.43 0.09
CA TYR A 61 -0.66 11.08 -1.22
C TYR A 61 0.55 10.79 -2.10
N HIS A 62 1.77 10.94 -1.57
CA HIS A 62 2.99 10.61 -2.30
C HIS A 62 3.03 9.13 -2.67
N LEU A 63 2.72 8.24 -1.73
CA LEU A 63 2.67 6.81 -1.98
C LEU A 63 1.65 6.44 -3.06
N CYS A 64 0.47 7.09 -3.08
CA CYS A 64 -0.53 6.88 -4.11
C CYS A 64 -0.01 7.24 -5.51
N MET A 65 0.70 8.36 -5.64
CA MET A 65 1.31 8.78 -6.90
C MET A 65 2.38 7.78 -7.39
N LEU A 66 3.19 7.22 -6.49
CA LEU A 66 4.25 6.27 -6.86
C LEU A 66 3.72 4.96 -7.45
N PHE A 67 2.55 4.50 -7.01
CA PHE A 67 2.03 3.19 -7.36
C PHE A 67 0.76 3.21 -8.21
N ASP A 68 0.41 4.36 -8.79
CA ASP A 68 -0.81 4.54 -9.59
C ASP A 68 -2.07 4.12 -8.81
N ILE A 69 -2.16 4.57 -7.56
CA ILE A 69 -3.34 4.39 -6.70
C ILE A 69 -4.10 5.72 -6.71
N TYR A 70 -5.42 5.65 -6.89
CA TYR A 70 -6.25 6.85 -6.81
C TYR A 70 -6.23 7.40 -5.38
N PHE A 71 -6.05 8.71 -5.22
CA PHE A 71 -6.11 9.38 -3.92
C PHE A 71 -7.48 10.02 -3.71
N ASP A 72 -8.24 9.50 -2.74
CA ASP A 72 -9.58 9.93 -2.38
C ASP A 72 -9.58 10.50 -0.96
N LYS A 73 -9.79 11.82 -0.84
CA LYS A 73 -9.78 12.54 0.44
C LYS A 73 -10.89 12.07 1.40
N ASP A 74 -12.05 11.70 0.88
CA ASP A 74 -13.16 11.24 1.72
C ASP A 74 -12.84 9.85 2.27
N LEU A 75 -12.19 9.01 1.46
CA LEU A 75 -11.71 7.72 1.92
C LEU A 75 -10.58 7.85 2.96
N VAL A 76 -9.63 8.76 2.77
CA VAL A 76 -8.60 9.07 3.79
C VAL A 76 -9.25 9.44 5.11
N THR A 77 -10.22 10.35 5.09
CA THR A 77 -10.93 10.80 6.31
C THR A 77 -11.63 9.62 7.01
N LYS A 78 -12.29 8.73 6.25
CA LYS A 78 -12.90 7.51 6.79
C LYS A 78 -11.86 6.53 7.35
N SER A 79 -10.70 6.43 6.71
CA SER A 79 -9.62 5.54 7.12
C SER A 79 -8.88 6.03 8.36
N SER A 80 -8.72 7.34 8.57
CA SER A 80 -8.12 7.93 9.77
C SER A 80 -9.00 7.78 11.02
N ASN A 81 -10.32 7.75 10.87
CA ASN A 81 -11.27 7.64 11.99
C ASN A 81 -11.42 6.21 12.55
N MET A 82 -10.69 5.23 12.01
CA MET A 82 -10.69 3.87 12.56
C MET A 82 -9.67 3.77 13.70
N GLU A 83 -10.10 4.20 14.89
CA GLU A 83 -9.36 4.10 16.15
C GLU A 83 -9.06 2.62 16.50
N ASN A 84 -7.88 2.14 16.11
CA ASN A 84 -7.21 1.05 16.81
C ASN A 84 -5.77 1.50 17.07
N PHE A 85 -5.54 1.91 18.32
CA PHE A 85 -4.27 2.37 18.87
C PHE A 85 -3.24 1.23 18.84
N SER A 86 -2.30 1.24 17.88
CA SER A 86 -0.91 0.70 18.02
C SER A 86 -0.17 0.55 16.70
N ASP A 87 -0.85 0.48 15.55
CA ASP A 87 -0.21 0.26 14.25
C ASP A 87 0.08 1.59 13.52
N GLU A 88 1.35 1.98 13.43
CA GLU A 88 1.81 3.20 12.74
C GLU A 88 1.40 3.28 11.25
N ASP A 89 1.02 2.16 10.64
CA ASP A 89 0.55 2.06 9.24
C ASP A 89 -0.96 1.78 9.12
N ASN A 90 -1.75 2.04 10.18
CA ASN A 90 -3.21 1.81 10.17
C ASN A 90 -3.91 2.58 9.04
N LEU A 91 -3.54 3.84 8.81
CA LEU A 91 -4.08 4.64 7.70
C LEU A 91 -3.84 3.95 6.35
N LEU A 92 -2.60 3.53 6.05
CA LEU A 92 -2.25 2.83 4.82
C LEU A 92 -3.05 1.53 4.68
N LYS A 93 -3.06 0.69 5.72
CA LYS A 93 -3.78 -0.60 5.71
C LYS A 93 -5.27 -0.43 5.44
N SER A 94 -5.91 0.51 6.14
CA SER A 94 -7.33 0.82 6.00
C SER A 94 -7.64 1.38 4.61
N TYR A 95 -6.81 2.31 4.11
CA TYR A 95 -6.97 2.92 2.80
C TYR A 95 -6.86 1.88 1.68
N MET A 96 -5.78 1.09 1.67
CA MET A 96 -5.51 0.06 0.65
C MET A 96 -6.57 -1.05 0.60
N LYS A 97 -7.30 -1.28 1.70
CA LYS A 97 -8.40 -2.24 1.73
C LYS A 97 -9.64 -1.74 0.97
N ASN A 98 -9.84 -0.43 0.93
CA ASN A 98 -11.08 0.18 0.47
C ASN A 98 -10.94 0.94 -0.86
N VAL A 99 -9.72 1.36 -1.22
CA VAL A 99 -9.40 2.04 -2.49
C VAL A 99 -9.56 1.12 -3.69
#